data_AF-A0A1H7UTW9-F1
#
_entry.id   AF-A0A1H7UTW9-F1
#
_cell.length_a   1.000
_cell.length_b   1.000
_cell.length_c   1.000
_cell.angle_alpha   90.00
_cell.angle_beta   90.00
_cell.angle_gamma   90.00
#
_symmetry.space_group_name_H-M   'P 1'
#
loop_
_entity.id
_entity.type
_entity.pdbx_description
1 polymer ?
#
loop_
_entity_poly.entity_id
_entity_poly.type
_entity_poly.pdbx_seq_one_letter_code
_entity_poly.pdbx_strand_id
1 'polypeptide(L)'
;MGTALGAEEETMRDAIRICGEVLRANYAYDSLNSVAGATVYLACTRQNEPISLPDIADVSRKSQKNIQHLGAKLMGELGIQPTPVEPDSYLEDGIEEFEFTAAQADDARTILERGKERNLHSGMAPTTVAGSVLYAVVKKYNLEIRQADVAELVNKTSVSIRNNYRDYLQLADDVTVEALAPQSVEEVFGLIQAKFDNNPAVYVQDAQHLVDNAEHISDAMSPAGIAGGAYLAVVKANGGDGDAKMVADTVGVTAHTIQKHAERFEHV
;
A
#
# COMPACT_ATOMS: atom_id res chain seq x y z
N MET A 1 31.30 -0.87 18.77
CA MET A 1 30.44 -1.16 17.61
C MET A 1 30.85 -0.31 16.42
N GLY A 2 30.72 1.01 16.46
CA GLY A 2 31.14 1.89 15.35
C GLY A 2 32.55 1.62 14.81
N THR A 3 33.56 1.51 15.69
CA THR A 3 34.93 1.16 15.28
C THR A 3 35.04 -0.20 14.58
N ALA A 4 34.21 -1.18 14.97
CA ALA A 4 34.21 -2.50 14.34
C ALA A 4 33.50 -2.50 12.98
N LEU A 5 32.58 -1.55 12.77
CA LEU A 5 31.84 -1.34 11.53
C LEU A 5 32.56 -0.37 10.57
N GLY A 6 33.71 0.18 10.96
CA GLY A 6 34.41 1.19 10.17
C GLY A 6 33.70 2.54 10.12
N ALA A 7 32.80 2.83 11.07
CA ALA A 7 32.03 4.06 11.08
C ALA A 7 32.89 5.31 11.29
N GLU A 8 32.54 6.40 10.62
CA GLU A 8 33.18 7.70 10.79
C GLU A 8 33.03 8.22 12.23
N GLU A 9 33.98 9.06 12.66
CA GLU A 9 33.98 9.60 14.02
C GLU A 9 32.72 10.42 14.32
N GLU A 10 32.20 11.14 13.32
CA GLU A 10 30.98 11.93 13.43
C GLU A 10 29.74 11.05 13.66
N THR A 11 29.60 9.96 12.92
CA THR A 11 28.54 8.96 13.12
C THR A 11 28.62 8.31 14.49
N MET A 12 29.83 7.95 14.94
CA MET A 12 30.02 7.39 16.28
C MET A 12 29.61 8.38 17.38
N ARG A 13 29.95 9.67 17.24
CA ARG A 13 29.55 10.71 18.19
C ARG A 13 28.03 10.90 18.21
N ASP A 14 27.38 10.91 17.05
CA ASP A 14 25.91 11.06 16.99
C ASP A 14 25.20 9.84 17.58
N ALA A 15 25.68 8.62 17.29
CA ALA A 15 25.16 7.39 17.89
C ALA A 15 25.27 7.42 19.43
N ILE A 16 26.39 7.88 19.98
CA ILE A 16 26.58 8.05 21.43
C ILE A 16 25.60 9.09 22.00
N ARG A 17 25.40 10.21 21.30
CA ARG A 17 24.44 11.25 21.70
C ARG A 17 23.02 10.70 21.77
N ILE A 18 22.55 10.04 20.70
CA ILE A 18 21.22 9.42 20.62
C ILE A 18 21.08 8.37 21.72
N CYS A 19 22.08 7.51 21.92
CA CYS A 19 22.07 6.50 22.99
C CYS A 19 21.92 7.13 24.38
N GLY A 20 22.62 8.23 24.65
CA GLY A 20 22.48 8.98 25.89
C GLY A 20 21.08 9.57 26.10
N GLU A 21 20.42 10.05 25.03
CA GLU A 21 19.03 10.52 25.09
C GLU A 21 18.06 9.37 25.40
N VAL A 22 18.22 8.23 24.74
CA VAL A 22 17.41 7.01 24.99
C VAL A 22 17.49 6.58 26.45
N LEU A 23 18.70 6.52 27.00
CA LEU A 23 18.94 6.09 28.38
C LEU A 23 18.35 7.08 29.41
N ARG A 24 18.37 8.38 29.13
CA ARG A 24 17.79 9.41 30.02
C ARG A 24 16.26 9.41 29.98
N ALA A 25 15.68 9.14 28.82
CA ALA A 25 14.23 9.10 28.63
C ALA A 25 13.58 7.80 29.15
N ASN A 26 14.39 6.81 29.57
CA ASN A 26 13.94 5.53 30.12
C ASN A 26 12.94 4.78 29.21
N TYR A 27 13.19 4.79 27.90
CA TYR A 27 12.38 4.05 26.95
C TYR A 27 12.45 2.54 27.20
N ALA A 28 11.35 1.84 26.93
CA ALA A 28 11.33 0.37 26.99
C ALA A 28 12.14 -0.24 25.83
N TYR A 29 13.20 -0.96 26.17
CA TYR A 29 14.04 -1.76 25.29
C TYR A 29 14.34 -3.13 25.93
N ASP A 30 14.62 -4.14 25.10
CA ASP A 30 14.89 -5.51 25.55
C ASP A 30 16.34 -5.74 25.97
N SER A 31 17.31 -4.99 25.40
CA SER A 31 18.72 -5.05 25.83
C SER A 31 19.50 -3.80 25.45
N LEU A 32 20.63 -3.54 26.15
CA LEU A 32 21.57 -2.48 25.78
C LEU A 32 22.17 -2.67 24.38
N ASN A 33 22.32 -3.92 23.93
CA ASN A 33 22.79 -4.21 22.57
C ASN A 33 21.76 -3.77 21.52
N SER A 34 20.47 -3.89 21.82
CA SER A 34 19.39 -3.42 20.95
C SER A 34 19.43 -1.90 20.82
N VAL A 35 19.60 -1.20 21.95
CA VAL A 35 19.75 0.26 21.97
C VAL A 35 21.00 0.67 21.17
N ALA A 36 22.14 0.04 21.42
CA ALA A 36 23.37 0.33 20.70
C ALA A 36 23.23 0.09 19.19
N GLY A 37 22.68 -1.05 18.78
CA GLY A 37 22.40 -1.35 17.37
C GLY A 37 21.45 -0.35 16.72
N ALA A 38 20.34 -0.02 17.37
CA ALA A 38 19.38 0.97 16.88
C ALA A 38 20.00 2.37 16.78
N THR A 39 20.77 2.81 17.77
CA THR A 39 21.39 4.15 17.76
C THR A 39 22.48 4.30 16.70
N VAL A 40 23.26 3.24 16.46
CA VAL A 40 24.23 3.20 15.34
C VAL A 40 23.49 3.23 14.01
N TYR A 41 22.47 2.38 13.84
CA TYR A 41 21.63 2.38 12.65
C TYR A 41 21.05 3.78 12.36
N LEU A 42 20.47 4.43 13.36
CA LEU A 42 19.91 5.78 13.22
C LEU A 42 20.96 6.84 12.87
N ALA A 43 22.16 6.77 13.47
CA ALA A 43 23.23 7.70 13.16
C ALA A 43 23.72 7.52 11.71
N CYS A 44 23.94 6.27 11.27
CA CYS A 44 24.31 5.96 9.89
C CYS A 44 23.24 6.46 8.91
N THR A 45 21.96 6.22 9.19
CA THR A 45 20.85 6.69 8.36
C THR A 45 20.79 8.22 8.29
N ARG A 46 20.98 8.94 9.41
CA ARG A 46 20.97 10.41 9.43
C ARG A 46 22.13 11.01 8.63
N GLN A 47 23.31 10.38 8.70
CA GLN A 47 24.52 10.89 8.06
C GLN A 47 24.75 10.32 6.65
N ASN A 48 23.83 9.48 6.17
CA ASN A 48 23.93 8.78 4.90
C ASN A 48 25.25 7.98 4.76
N GLU A 49 25.69 7.37 5.87
CA GLU A 49 26.89 6.55 5.91
C GLU A 49 26.57 5.11 5.48
N PRO A 50 27.30 4.53 4.50
CA PRO A 50 26.93 3.26 3.87
C PRO A 50 27.34 2.04 4.71
N ILE A 51 26.76 1.90 5.90
CA ILE A 51 26.92 0.71 6.76
C ILE A 51 25.64 -0.12 6.69
N SER A 52 25.78 -1.39 6.30
CA SER A 52 24.63 -2.26 6.09
C SER A 52 23.95 -2.65 7.40
N LEU A 53 22.62 -2.74 7.38
CA LEU A 53 21.85 -3.24 8.53
C LEU A 53 22.25 -4.67 8.95
N PRO A 54 22.52 -5.62 8.03
CA PRO A 54 23.10 -6.92 8.38
C PRO A 54 24.39 -6.81 9.21
N ASP A 55 25.33 -5.95 8.84
CA ASP A 55 26.59 -5.79 9.59
C ASP A 55 26.34 -5.25 10.99
N ILE A 56 25.42 -4.29 11.14
CA ILE A 56 25.02 -3.73 12.43
C ILE A 56 24.34 -4.82 13.29
N ALA A 57 23.49 -5.65 12.68
CA ALA A 57 22.82 -6.78 13.32
C ALA A 57 23.82 -7.81 13.85
N ASP A 58 24.82 -8.17 13.04
CA ASP A 58 25.86 -9.12 13.41
C ASP A 58 26.72 -8.60 14.57
N VAL A 59 27.20 -7.36 14.50
CA VAL A 59 28.04 -6.76 15.55
C VAL A 59 27.27 -6.53 16.85
N SER A 60 25.99 -6.17 16.77
CA SER A 60 25.12 -6.00 17.94
C SER A 60 24.65 -7.33 18.55
N ARG A 61 24.73 -8.43 17.78
CA ARG A 61 24.12 -9.73 18.11
C ARG A 61 22.60 -9.62 18.31
N LYS A 62 21.94 -8.86 17.45
CA LYS A 62 20.49 -8.67 17.43
C LYS A 62 19.96 -8.96 16.02
N SER A 63 18.67 -9.27 15.90
CA SER A 63 18.05 -9.42 14.58
C SER A 63 17.87 -8.07 13.92
N GLN A 64 18.00 -8.03 12.59
CA GLN A 64 17.72 -6.84 11.77
C GLN A 64 16.35 -6.24 12.10
N LYS A 65 15.33 -7.11 12.21
CA LYS A 65 13.96 -6.73 12.60
C LYS A 65 13.87 -6.02 13.96
N ASN A 66 14.64 -6.47 14.96
CA ASN A 66 14.68 -5.83 16.27
C ASN A 66 15.30 -4.42 16.19
N ILE A 67 16.37 -4.28 15.43
CA ILE A 67 17.08 -3.01 15.24
C ILE A 67 16.19 -2.01 14.48
N GLN A 68 15.56 -2.43 13.38
CA GLN A 68 14.62 -1.60 12.61
C GLN A 68 13.43 -1.18 13.48
N HIS A 69 12.81 -2.12 14.20
CA HIS A 69 11.63 -1.83 15.01
C HIS A 69 11.94 -0.83 16.14
N LEU A 70 13.04 -1.05 16.86
CA LEU A 70 13.47 -0.13 17.91
C LEU A 70 13.92 1.21 17.31
N GLY A 71 14.64 1.22 16.19
CA GLY A 71 15.03 2.43 15.48
C GLY A 71 13.83 3.27 15.07
N ALA A 72 12.80 2.67 14.48
CA ALA A 72 11.57 3.34 14.08
C ALA A 72 10.82 3.93 15.28
N LYS A 73 10.73 3.19 16.38
CA LYS A 73 10.14 3.68 17.63
C LYS A 73 10.90 4.90 18.16
N LEU A 74 12.23 4.80 18.23
CA LEU A 74 13.08 5.88 18.71
C LEU A 74 13.03 7.13 17.81
N MET A 75 12.88 6.97 16.50
CA MET A 75 12.67 8.10 15.59
C MET A 75 11.42 8.91 15.93
N GLY A 76 10.30 8.21 16.16
CA GLY A 76 9.05 8.85 16.57
C GLY A 76 9.14 9.52 17.94
N GLU A 77 9.76 8.84 18.92
CA GLU A 77 9.84 9.32 20.31
C GLU A 77 10.85 10.46 20.51
N LEU A 78 11.98 10.45 19.79
CA LEU A 78 13.04 11.47 19.91
C LEU A 78 12.87 12.63 18.93
N GLY A 79 11.85 12.61 18.07
CA GLY A 79 11.71 13.59 17.00
C GLY A 79 12.91 13.58 16.04
N ILE A 80 13.62 12.46 15.96
CA ILE A 80 14.71 12.26 15.01
C ILE A 80 14.06 12.14 13.65
N GLN A 81 14.08 13.24 12.91
CA GLN A 81 13.77 13.19 11.50
C GLN A 81 14.97 12.54 10.80
N PRO A 82 14.80 11.41 10.10
CA PRO A 82 15.81 11.02 9.13
C PRO A 82 15.94 12.18 8.14
N THR A 83 17.15 12.37 7.59
CA THR A 83 17.32 13.16 6.37
C THR A 83 16.21 12.74 5.41
N PRO A 84 15.42 13.66 4.84
CA PRO A 84 14.32 13.27 3.97
C PRO A 84 14.88 12.39 2.87
N VAL A 85 14.67 11.07 3.01
CA VAL A 85 15.06 10.11 2.00
C VAL A 85 14.02 10.31 0.92
N GLU A 86 14.46 10.81 -0.23
CA GLU A 86 13.61 10.97 -1.39
C GLU A 86 12.97 9.61 -1.74
N PRO A 87 11.76 9.60 -2.33
CA PRO A 87 11.09 8.35 -2.68
C PRO A 87 11.96 7.41 -3.52
N ASP A 88 12.91 7.96 -4.27
CA ASP A 88 13.84 7.29 -5.17
C ASP A 88 14.68 6.24 -4.45
N SER A 89 15.19 6.52 -3.25
CA SER A 89 16.03 5.52 -2.55
C SER A 89 15.20 4.29 -2.15
N TYR A 90 14.00 4.49 -1.61
CA TYR A 90 13.09 3.39 -1.29
C TYR A 90 12.61 2.65 -2.54
N LEU A 91 12.53 3.36 -3.68
CA LEU A 91 12.18 2.77 -4.96
C LEU A 91 13.29 1.82 -5.44
N GLU A 92 14.55 2.26 -5.37
CA GLU A 92 15.71 1.42 -5.74
C GLU A 92 15.86 0.21 -4.80
N ASP A 93 15.70 0.39 -3.49
CA ASP A 93 15.70 -0.72 -2.52
C ASP A 93 14.64 -1.78 -2.88
N GLY A 94 13.44 -1.34 -3.29
CA GLY A 94 12.38 -2.24 -3.71
C GLY A 94 12.59 -2.89 -5.07
N ILE A 95 13.23 -2.19 -6.01
CA ILE A 95 13.62 -2.76 -7.31
C ILE A 95 14.61 -3.91 -7.09
N GLU A 96 15.57 -3.73 -6.19
CA GLU A 96 16.55 -4.76 -5.82
C GLU A 96 15.89 -5.92 -5.05
N GLU A 97 15.14 -5.63 -3.99
CA GLU A 97 14.49 -6.64 -3.15
C GLU A 97 13.52 -7.53 -3.93
N PHE A 98 12.77 -6.96 -4.88
CA PHE A 98 11.80 -7.69 -5.69
C PHE A 98 12.37 -8.21 -7.02
N GLU A 99 13.68 -8.09 -7.22
CA GLU A 99 14.40 -8.55 -8.41
C GLU A 99 13.77 -8.06 -9.72
N PHE A 100 13.37 -6.78 -9.77
CA PHE A 100 12.76 -6.20 -10.96
C PHE A 100 13.72 -6.24 -12.15
N THR A 101 13.20 -6.65 -13.31
CA THR A 101 13.95 -6.57 -14.58
C THR A 101 14.25 -5.12 -14.94
N ALA A 102 15.24 -4.91 -15.81
CA ALA A 102 15.60 -3.57 -16.28
C ALA A 102 14.41 -2.77 -16.83
N ALA A 103 13.48 -3.42 -17.54
CA ALA A 103 12.28 -2.79 -18.06
C ALA A 103 11.30 -2.36 -16.94
N GLN A 104 11.10 -3.23 -15.94
CA GLN A 104 10.24 -2.92 -14.78
C GLN A 104 10.81 -1.80 -13.91
N ALA A 105 12.14 -1.78 -13.74
CA ALA A 105 12.84 -0.72 -13.02
C ALA A 105 12.74 0.63 -13.74
N ASP A 106 12.89 0.64 -15.07
CA ASP A 106 12.74 1.86 -15.88
C ASP A 106 11.32 2.41 -15.83
N ASP A 107 10.32 1.52 -15.90
CA ASP A 107 8.91 1.87 -15.70
C ASP A 107 8.66 2.44 -14.31
N ALA A 108 9.23 1.85 -13.26
CA ALA A 108 9.09 2.33 -11.90
C ALA A 108 9.61 3.77 -11.75
N ARG A 109 10.81 4.05 -12.29
CA ARG A 109 11.41 5.39 -12.28
C ARG A 109 10.56 6.38 -13.08
N THR A 110 10.11 5.98 -14.26
CA THR A 110 9.27 6.80 -15.13
C THR A 110 7.93 7.16 -14.47
N ILE A 111 7.27 6.19 -13.82
CA ILE A 111 6.02 6.41 -13.08
C ILE A 111 6.25 7.36 -11.91
N LEU A 112 7.36 7.19 -11.16
CA LEU A 112 7.70 8.09 -10.06
C LEU A 112 7.91 9.52 -10.58
N GLU A 113 8.66 9.70 -11.66
CA GLU A 113 8.95 11.02 -12.23
C GLU A 113 7.68 11.72 -12.73
N ARG A 114 6.81 11.01 -13.45
CA ARG A 114 5.49 11.52 -13.83
C ARG A 114 4.62 11.89 -12.62
N GLY A 115 4.71 11.11 -11.54
CA GLY A 115 3.99 11.38 -10.30
C GLY A 115 4.51 12.64 -9.60
N LYS A 116 5.82 12.89 -9.68
CA LYS A 116 6.45 14.14 -9.24
C LYS A 116 5.95 15.32 -10.06
N GLU A 117 5.99 15.23 -11.38
CA GLU A 117 5.50 16.28 -12.31
C GLU A 117 4.03 16.64 -12.08
N ARG A 118 3.19 15.64 -11.78
CA ARG A 118 1.75 15.84 -11.50
C ARG A 118 1.44 16.19 -10.04
N ASN A 119 2.45 16.40 -9.19
CA ASN A 119 2.29 16.69 -7.76
C ASN A 119 1.52 15.62 -6.95
N LEU A 120 1.46 14.37 -7.42
CA LEU A 120 0.76 13.29 -6.69
C LEU A 120 1.44 12.93 -5.37
N HIS A 121 2.72 13.23 -5.23
CA HIS A 121 3.51 13.01 -4.01
C HIS A 121 3.20 14.02 -2.88
N SER A 122 2.48 15.10 -3.18
CA SER A 122 2.28 16.20 -2.23
C SER A 122 1.48 15.74 -1.00
N GLY A 123 2.01 16.00 0.19
CA GLY A 123 1.40 15.56 1.45
C GLY A 123 1.56 14.07 1.77
N MET A 124 2.28 13.31 0.93
CA MET A 124 2.58 11.89 1.16
C MET A 124 3.97 11.70 1.75
N ALA A 125 4.13 10.68 2.60
CA ALA A 125 5.46 10.26 3.02
C ALA A 125 6.22 9.62 1.85
N PRO A 126 7.55 9.81 1.72
CA PRO A 126 8.35 9.21 0.65
C PRO A 126 8.20 7.68 0.53
N THR A 127 8.11 6.99 1.66
CA THR A 127 7.84 5.55 1.73
C THR A 127 6.47 5.16 1.13
N THR A 128 5.45 6.00 1.33
CA THR A 128 4.13 5.78 0.73
C THR A 128 4.19 5.98 -0.78
N VAL A 129 4.91 6.99 -1.26
CA VAL A 129 5.12 7.23 -2.70
C VAL A 129 5.84 6.05 -3.34
N ALA A 130 7.02 5.67 -2.81
CA ALA A 130 7.81 4.55 -3.32
C ALA A 130 7.02 3.23 -3.33
N GLY A 131 6.38 2.88 -2.20
CA GLY A 131 5.57 1.67 -2.13
C GLY A 131 4.36 1.67 -3.08
N SER A 132 3.80 2.84 -3.37
CA SER A 132 2.71 2.99 -4.35
C SER A 132 3.20 2.77 -5.78
N VAL A 133 4.36 3.32 -6.13
CA VAL A 133 4.99 3.11 -7.44
C VAL A 133 5.39 1.65 -7.64
N LEU A 134 6.07 1.04 -6.66
CA LEU A 134 6.44 -0.37 -6.70
C LEU A 134 5.22 -1.27 -6.94
N TYR A 135 4.15 -1.05 -6.17
CA TYR A 135 2.94 -1.85 -6.31
C TYR A 135 2.18 -1.58 -7.61
N ALA A 136 2.27 -0.36 -8.17
CA ALA A 136 1.77 -0.07 -9.50
C ALA A 136 2.49 -0.92 -10.56
N VAL A 137 3.82 -1.01 -10.52
CA VAL A 137 4.60 -1.86 -11.44
C VAL A 137 4.27 -3.34 -11.26
N VAL A 138 4.18 -3.82 -10.01
CA VAL A 138 3.72 -5.20 -9.71
C VAL A 138 2.39 -5.50 -10.42
N LYS A 139 1.46 -4.54 -10.41
CA LYS A 139 0.16 -4.68 -11.07
C LYS A 139 0.23 -4.59 -12.59
N LYS A 140 0.99 -3.65 -13.14
CA LYS A 140 1.19 -3.51 -14.59
C LYS A 140 1.73 -4.79 -15.21
N TYR A 141 2.72 -5.41 -14.57
CA TYR A 141 3.38 -6.61 -15.09
C TYR A 141 2.78 -7.93 -14.56
N ASN A 142 1.72 -7.86 -13.76
CA ASN A 142 1.07 -9.01 -13.13
C ASN A 142 2.08 -9.93 -12.39
N LEU A 143 2.97 -9.32 -11.59
CA LEU A 143 3.98 -10.05 -10.82
C LEU A 143 3.36 -10.75 -9.60
N GLU A 144 3.92 -11.89 -9.21
CA GLU A 144 3.49 -12.67 -8.02
C GLU A 144 3.99 -12.07 -6.69
N ILE A 145 3.96 -10.73 -6.57
CA ILE A 145 4.36 -10.01 -5.36
C ILE A 145 3.10 -9.51 -4.65
N ARG A 146 2.97 -9.81 -3.35
CA ARG A 146 1.77 -9.42 -2.62
C ARG A 146 1.88 -7.98 -2.15
N GLN A 147 0.73 -7.34 -2.02
CA GLN A 147 0.65 -5.99 -1.46
C GLN A 147 1.25 -5.88 -0.06
N ALA A 148 1.10 -6.94 0.74
CA ALA A 148 1.65 -7.00 2.09
C ALA A 148 3.18 -6.99 2.09
N ASP A 149 3.81 -7.62 1.08
CA ASP A 149 5.27 -7.69 0.97
C ASP A 149 5.84 -6.29 0.65
N VAL A 150 5.22 -5.57 -0.29
CA VAL A 150 5.56 -4.16 -0.58
C VAL A 150 5.35 -3.27 0.64
N ALA A 151 4.26 -3.47 1.37
CA ALA A 151 3.95 -2.68 2.55
C ALA A 151 4.95 -2.93 3.70
N GLU A 152 5.41 -4.18 3.88
CA GLU A 152 6.44 -4.53 4.85
C GLU A 152 7.77 -3.85 4.52
N LEU A 153 8.21 -3.89 3.26
CA LEU A 153 9.44 -3.25 2.80
C LEU A 153 9.48 -1.75 3.16
N VAL A 154 8.42 -1.01 2.85
CA VAL A 154 8.38 0.45 3.09
C VAL A 154 7.82 0.82 4.48
N ASN A 155 7.62 -0.17 5.36
CA ASN A 155 7.05 -0.01 6.70
C ASN A 155 5.72 0.76 6.70
N LYS A 156 4.78 0.35 5.84
CA LYS A 156 3.41 0.87 5.71
C LYS A 156 2.38 -0.24 5.85
N THR A 157 1.11 0.16 5.86
CA THR A 157 0.00 -0.81 5.80
C THR A 157 -0.39 -1.10 4.36
N SER A 158 -0.89 -2.30 4.08
CA SER A 158 -1.44 -2.64 2.77
C SER A 158 -2.57 -1.70 2.35
N VAL A 159 -3.33 -1.15 3.31
CA VAL A 159 -4.38 -0.15 3.03
C VAL A 159 -3.77 1.15 2.52
N SER A 160 -2.69 1.64 3.14
CA SER A 160 -1.98 2.83 2.68
C SER A 160 -1.44 2.65 1.26
N ILE A 161 -0.92 1.47 0.91
CA ILE A 161 -0.48 1.20 -0.46
C ILE A 161 -1.69 1.15 -1.41
N ARG A 162 -2.80 0.51 -1.00
CA ARG A 162 -4.02 0.35 -1.82
C ARG A 162 -4.61 1.68 -2.26
N ASN A 163 -4.65 2.62 -1.33
CA ASN A 163 -5.33 3.90 -1.55
C ASN A 163 -4.59 4.78 -2.55
N ASN A 164 -3.29 4.54 -2.79
CA ASN A 164 -2.44 5.45 -3.55
C ASN A 164 -1.85 4.84 -4.83
N TYR A 165 -1.58 3.53 -4.88
CA TYR A 165 -0.90 2.92 -6.05
C TYR A 165 -1.65 3.10 -7.37
N ARG A 166 -2.97 3.27 -7.33
CA ARG A 166 -3.80 3.41 -8.54
C ARG A 166 -3.51 4.70 -9.28
N ASP A 167 -3.30 5.79 -8.56
CA ASP A 167 -2.99 7.08 -9.16
C ASP A 167 -1.64 7.04 -9.87
N TYR A 168 -0.68 6.29 -9.32
CA TYR A 168 0.60 6.01 -9.96
C TYR A 168 0.48 5.02 -11.12
N LEU A 169 -0.38 3.99 -10.99
CA LEU A 169 -0.63 3.03 -12.07
C LEU A 169 -1.20 3.71 -13.33
N GLN A 170 -2.07 4.71 -13.17
CA GLN A 170 -2.58 5.52 -14.28
C GLN A 170 -1.50 6.32 -15.02
N LEU A 171 -0.30 6.45 -14.44
CA LEU A 171 0.84 7.13 -15.07
C LEU A 171 1.70 6.18 -15.89
N ALA A 172 1.50 4.87 -15.80
CA ALA A 172 2.22 3.93 -16.63
C ALA A 172 1.70 3.99 -18.07
N ASP A 173 2.60 3.97 -19.05
CA ASP A 173 2.20 3.82 -20.46
C ASP A 173 1.61 2.43 -20.69
N ASP A 174 0.62 2.35 -21.58
CA ASP A 174 0.00 1.09 -22.03
C ASP A 174 -0.69 0.24 -20.95
N VAL A 175 -1.32 0.88 -19.97
CA VAL A 175 -2.22 0.14 -19.06
C VAL A 175 -3.53 -0.17 -19.78
N THR A 176 -3.71 -1.43 -20.20
CA THR A 176 -5.08 -1.96 -20.28
C THR A 176 -5.62 -1.91 -18.86
N VAL A 177 -6.56 -1.01 -18.60
CA VAL A 177 -7.23 -0.89 -17.30
C VAL A 177 -8.16 -2.10 -17.13
N GLU A 178 -7.57 -3.28 -17.08
CA GLU A 178 -8.23 -4.51 -16.71
C GLU A 178 -7.83 -4.79 -15.26
N ALA A 179 -8.84 -4.78 -14.39
CA ALA A 179 -8.80 -5.18 -12.98
C ALA A 179 -8.16 -4.20 -11.97
N LEU A 180 -8.65 -2.97 -11.90
CA LEU A 180 -8.78 -2.30 -10.60
C LEU A 180 -10.17 -2.58 -10.03
N ALA A 181 -10.24 -3.21 -8.86
CA ALA A 181 -11.52 -3.37 -8.17
C ALA A 181 -12.13 -1.98 -7.92
N PRO A 182 -13.37 -1.70 -8.34
CA PRO A 182 -14.01 -0.40 -8.18
C PRO A 182 -14.07 0.02 -6.70
N GLN A 183 -13.92 1.33 -6.45
CA GLN A 183 -13.71 1.91 -5.13
C GLN A 183 -14.95 2.58 -4.54
N SER A 184 -15.94 2.87 -5.36
CA SER A 184 -17.23 3.38 -4.90
C SER A 184 -18.38 2.57 -5.50
N VAL A 185 -19.52 2.60 -4.83
CA VAL A 185 -20.76 1.99 -5.33
C VAL A 185 -21.18 2.67 -6.64
N GLU A 186 -20.99 3.98 -6.74
CA GLU A 186 -21.26 4.79 -7.93
C GLU A 186 -20.43 4.35 -9.14
N GLU A 187 -19.12 4.10 -8.97
CA GLU A 187 -18.26 3.58 -10.04
C GLU A 187 -18.76 2.23 -10.56
N VAL A 188 -19.19 1.34 -9.65
CA VAL A 188 -19.70 0.02 -10.02
C VAL A 188 -20.99 0.14 -10.83
N PHE A 189 -21.91 1.02 -10.42
CA PHE A 189 -23.13 1.26 -11.18
C PHE A 189 -22.85 1.87 -12.55
N GLY A 190 -21.83 2.74 -12.67
CA GLY A 190 -21.34 3.21 -13.97
C GLY A 190 -20.86 2.08 -14.89
N LEU A 191 -20.07 1.14 -14.35
CA LEU A 191 -19.60 -0.04 -15.10
C LEU A 191 -20.75 -0.96 -15.53
N ILE A 192 -21.69 -1.23 -14.62
CA ILE A 192 -22.88 -2.03 -14.90
C ILE A 192 -23.73 -1.35 -15.98
N GLN A 193 -24.02 -0.06 -15.83
CA GLN A 193 -24.83 0.70 -16.78
C GLN A 193 -24.24 0.67 -18.19
N ALA A 194 -22.92 0.83 -18.33
CA ALA A 194 -22.23 0.81 -19.63
C ALA A 194 -22.15 -0.58 -20.28
N LYS A 195 -22.21 -1.66 -19.48
CA LYS A 195 -22.11 -3.04 -19.98
C LYS A 195 -23.47 -3.65 -20.30
N PHE A 196 -24.51 -3.23 -19.58
CA PHE A 196 -25.85 -3.81 -19.64
C PHE A 196 -26.86 -2.88 -20.34
N ASP A 197 -26.48 -2.22 -21.44
CA ASP A 197 -27.31 -1.29 -22.21
C ASP A 197 -28.68 -1.87 -22.66
N ASN A 198 -28.81 -3.20 -22.74
CA ASN A 198 -30.05 -3.90 -23.10
C ASN A 198 -30.98 -4.19 -21.92
N ASN A 199 -30.52 -4.00 -20.68
CA ASN A 199 -31.38 -3.96 -19.52
C ASN A 199 -31.87 -2.52 -19.33
N PRO A 200 -33.14 -2.31 -18.94
CA PRO A 200 -33.64 -0.97 -18.67
C PRO A 200 -32.69 -0.20 -17.74
N ALA A 201 -32.28 1.02 -18.14
CA ALA A 201 -31.50 1.93 -17.28
C ALA A 201 -32.18 2.17 -15.92
N VAL A 202 -33.50 1.93 -15.85
CA VAL A 202 -34.30 1.91 -14.63
C VAL A 202 -33.74 0.94 -13.58
N TYR A 203 -33.21 -0.24 -13.94
CA TYR A 203 -32.71 -1.20 -12.94
C TYR A 203 -31.45 -0.73 -12.21
N VAL A 204 -30.58 0.02 -12.89
CA VAL A 204 -29.41 0.62 -12.23
C VAL A 204 -29.86 1.71 -11.27
N GLN A 205 -30.84 2.54 -11.67
CA GLN A 205 -31.39 3.59 -10.82
C GLN A 205 -32.13 3.02 -9.60
N ASP A 206 -32.95 1.99 -9.81
CA ASP A 206 -33.65 1.28 -8.73
C ASP A 206 -32.67 0.61 -7.78
N ALA A 207 -31.60 0.00 -8.30
CA ALA A 207 -30.57 -0.62 -7.48
C ALA A 207 -29.77 0.42 -6.69
N GLN A 208 -29.46 1.58 -7.27
CA GLN A 208 -28.86 2.70 -6.55
C GLN A 208 -29.76 3.18 -5.41
N HIS A 209 -31.04 3.42 -5.70
CA HIS A 209 -32.01 3.84 -4.68
C HIS A 209 -32.16 2.79 -3.56
N LEU A 210 -32.10 1.51 -3.91
CA LEU A 210 -32.17 0.41 -2.96
C LEU A 210 -30.92 0.32 -2.07
N VAL A 211 -29.72 0.66 -2.59
CA VAL A 211 -28.51 0.80 -1.77
C VAL A 211 -28.60 2.03 -0.85
N ASP A 212 -29.03 3.18 -1.38
CA ASP A 212 -29.09 4.45 -0.63
C ASP A 212 -30.03 4.38 0.59
N ASN A 213 -31.08 3.55 0.53
CA ASN A 213 -32.06 3.39 1.61
C ASN A 213 -31.76 2.20 2.55
N ALA A 214 -30.71 1.43 2.31
CA ALA A 214 -30.43 0.24 3.10
C ALA A 214 -29.67 0.59 4.40
N GLU A 215 -30.39 0.77 5.51
CA GLU A 215 -29.84 1.17 6.82
C GLU A 215 -28.83 0.18 7.45
N HIS A 216 -28.69 -1.04 6.90
CA HIS A 216 -27.94 -2.15 7.53
C HIS A 216 -26.90 -2.83 6.63
N ILE A 217 -26.62 -2.29 5.45
CA ILE A 217 -25.62 -2.88 4.54
C ILE A 217 -24.25 -2.34 4.94
N SER A 218 -23.65 -3.03 5.91
CA SER A 218 -22.47 -2.61 6.66
C SER A 218 -21.26 -2.15 5.82
N ASP A 219 -20.49 -1.21 6.37
CA ASP A 219 -19.14 -0.75 5.96
C ASP A 219 -18.08 -1.85 5.73
N ALA A 220 -18.39 -3.12 6.02
CA ALA A 220 -17.51 -4.27 5.80
C ALA A 220 -17.62 -4.89 4.39
N MET A 221 -18.46 -4.35 3.51
CA MET A 221 -18.71 -4.89 2.17
C MET A 221 -17.90 -4.17 1.09
N SER A 222 -17.46 -4.91 0.06
CA SER A 222 -16.81 -4.28 -1.09
C SER A 222 -17.86 -3.53 -1.92
N PRO A 223 -17.52 -2.35 -2.49
CA PRO A 223 -18.42 -1.61 -3.38
C PRO A 223 -18.98 -2.47 -4.51
N ALA A 224 -18.13 -3.32 -5.11
CA ALA A 224 -18.51 -4.28 -6.15
C ALA A 224 -19.56 -5.29 -5.69
N GLY A 225 -19.46 -5.78 -4.45
CA GLY A 225 -20.44 -6.69 -3.85
C GLY A 225 -21.77 -6.00 -3.55
N ILE A 226 -21.72 -4.76 -3.03
CA ILE A 226 -22.91 -3.95 -2.72
C ILE A 226 -23.70 -3.68 -4.00
N ALA A 227 -23.09 -2.96 -4.96
CA ALA A 227 -23.77 -2.53 -6.17
C ALA A 227 -24.15 -3.70 -7.09
N GLY A 228 -23.24 -4.67 -7.28
CA GLY A 228 -23.53 -5.85 -8.11
C GLY A 228 -24.60 -6.75 -7.51
N GLY A 229 -24.64 -6.89 -6.18
CA GLY A 229 -25.70 -7.60 -5.48
C GLY A 229 -27.06 -6.91 -5.58
N ALA A 230 -27.10 -5.59 -5.35
CA ALA A 230 -28.31 -4.77 -5.48
C ALA A 230 -28.88 -4.83 -6.90
N TYR A 231 -28.01 -4.66 -7.91
CA TYR A 231 -28.40 -4.74 -9.31
C TYR A 231 -28.98 -6.12 -9.65
N LEU A 232 -28.34 -7.21 -9.24
CA LEU A 232 -28.86 -8.55 -9.48
C LEU A 232 -30.22 -8.78 -8.80
N ALA A 233 -30.42 -8.26 -7.58
CA ALA A 233 -31.69 -8.36 -6.86
C ALA A 233 -32.82 -7.64 -7.62
N VAL A 234 -32.58 -6.42 -8.09
CA VAL A 234 -33.55 -5.64 -8.87
C VAL A 234 -33.89 -6.32 -10.20
N VAL A 235 -32.89 -6.83 -10.93
CA VAL A 235 -33.11 -7.55 -12.19
C VAL A 235 -34.01 -8.77 -11.98
N LYS A 236 -33.75 -9.55 -10.93
CA LYS A 236 -34.57 -10.72 -10.58
C LYS A 236 -35.99 -10.35 -10.15
N ALA A 237 -36.15 -9.31 -9.34
CA ALA A 237 -37.46 -8.85 -8.86
C ALA A 237 -38.38 -8.42 -10.01
N ASN A 238 -37.80 -7.88 -11.09
CA ASN A 238 -38.53 -7.47 -12.30
C ASN A 238 -38.64 -8.57 -13.37
N GLY A 239 -38.32 -9.83 -13.03
CA GLY A 239 -38.47 -10.98 -13.93
C GLY A 239 -37.44 -11.06 -15.06
N GLY A 240 -36.33 -10.33 -14.95
CA GLY A 240 -35.20 -10.45 -15.86
C GLY A 240 -34.35 -11.69 -15.59
N ASP A 241 -33.69 -12.21 -16.63
CA ASP A 241 -32.72 -13.32 -16.51
C ASP A 241 -31.36 -12.76 -16.06
N GLY A 242 -31.23 -12.53 -14.75
CA GLY A 242 -30.02 -11.97 -14.15
C GLY A 242 -28.88 -12.97 -14.09
N ASP A 243 -27.88 -12.85 -14.97
CA ASP A 243 -26.66 -13.64 -14.92
C ASP A 243 -25.66 -13.07 -13.91
N ALA A 244 -25.61 -13.68 -12.72
CA ALA A 244 -24.67 -13.33 -11.66
C ALA A 244 -23.20 -13.41 -12.10
N LYS A 245 -22.87 -14.31 -13.04
CA LYS A 245 -21.51 -14.43 -13.58
C LYS A 245 -21.17 -13.23 -14.45
N MET A 246 -22.09 -12.81 -15.32
CA MET A 246 -21.89 -11.63 -16.16
C MET A 246 -21.73 -10.34 -15.34
N VAL A 247 -22.50 -10.18 -14.25
CA VAL A 247 -22.34 -9.05 -13.33
C VAL A 247 -20.98 -9.13 -12.62
N ALA A 248 -20.60 -10.30 -12.14
CA ALA A 248 -19.32 -10.53 -11.45
C ALA A 248 -18.11 -10.23 -12.34
N ASP A 249 -18.13 -10.70 -13.59
CA ASP A 249 -17.10 -10.44 -14.59
C ASP A 249 -17.01 -8.94 -14.94
N THR A 250 -18.12 -8.20 -14.85
CA THR A 250 -18.17 -6.75 -15.11
C THR A 250 -17.53 -5.93 -13.99
N VAL A 251 -17.72 -6.35 -12.74
CA VAL A 251 -17.30 -5.57 -11.56
C VAL A 251 -16.05 -6.14 -10.87
N GLY A 252 -15.46 -7.19 -11.46
CA GLY A 252 -14.18 -7.76 -11.02
C GLY A 252 -14.25 -8.56 -9.72
N VAL A 253 -15.34 -9.30 -9.50
CA VAL A 253 -15.50 -10.20 -8.33
C VAL A 253 -15.99 -11.59 -8.75
N THR A 254 -16.20 -12.50 -7.81
CA THR A 254 -16.73 -13.84 -8.12
C THR A 254 -18.25 -13.86 -8.17
N ALA A 255 -18.84 -14.70 -9.04
CA ALA A 255 -20.29 -14.90 -9.12
C ALA A 255 -20.91 -15.27 -7.75
N HIS A 256 -20.19 -16.05 -6.94
CA HIS A 256 -20.61 -16.39 -5.58
C HIS A 256 -20.73 -15.15 -4.68
N THR A 257 -19.82 -14.18 -4.82
CA THR A 257 -19.86 -12.92 -4.08
C THR A 257 -21.12 -12.13 -4.46
N ILE A 258 -21.41 -11.99 -5.76
CA ILE A 258 -22.61 -11.31 -6.24
C ILE A 258 -23.90 -11.98 -5.73
N GLN A 259 -24.00 -13.31 -5.82
CA GLN A 259 -25.18 -14.04 -5.34
C GLN A 259 -25.40 -13.86 -3.84
N LYS A 260 -24.33 -14.05 -3.04
CA LYS A 260 -24.38 -13.89 -1.59
C LYS A 260 -24.84 -12.49 -1.16
N HIS A 261 -24.48 -11.47 -1.93
CA HIS A 261 -24.91 -10.10 -1.65
C HIS A 261 -26.33 -9.83 -2.13
N ALA A 262 -26.73 -10.34 -3.29
CA ALA A 262 -28.10 -10.21 -3.79
C ALA A 262 -29.15 -10.77 -2.82
N GLU A 263 -28.89 -11.92 -2.20
CA GLU A 263 -29.76 -12.52 -1.17
C GLU A 263 -30.04 -11.57 0.02
N ARG A 264 -29.12 -10.65 0.32
CA ARG A 264 -29.30 -9.69 1.42
C ARG A 264 -30.20 -8.52 1.06
N PHE A 265 -30.35 -8.24 -0.23
CA PHE A 265 -31.22 -7.20 -0.76
C PHE A 265 -32.64 -7.71 -1.06
N GLU A 266 -32.88 -9.03 -1.02
CA GLU A 266 -34.22 -9.62 -1.17
C GLU A 266 -35.15 -9.33 0.04
N HIS A 267 -34.63 -8.73 1.11
CA HIS A 267 -35.34 -8.45 2.36
C HIS A 267 -35.34 -6.96 2.76
N VAL A 268 -34.86 -6.10 1.87
CA VAL A 268 -34.84 -4.63 2.02
C VAL A 268 -35.99 -4.04 1.22
#